data_AF-A0A2H6NKX2-F1
#
_entry.id   AF-A0A2H6NKX2-F1
#
_cell.length_a   1.000
_cell.length_b   1.000
_cell.length_c   1.000
_cell.angle_alpha   90.00
_cell.angle_beta   90.00
_cell.angle_gamma   90.00
#
_symmetry.space_group_name_H-M   'P 1'
#
loop_
_entity.id
_entity.type
_entity.pdbx_description
1 polymer ?
#
loop_
_entity_poly.entity_id
_entity_poly.type
_entity_poly.pdbx_seq_one_letter_code
_entity_poly.pdbx_strand_id
1 'polypeptide(L)'
;EGAQKEGLMLDSHEELYKWFTSQVIRNLHVVFTMNPSSEGLKDRAATSPALFNRCVLNWFGDWSTEALYQVGKEFTSKMDLEKPNYIVPDYMPVVYDKLPQPPSHREAIVNSCVFVHQTLHQANARLAKRGGRTMAITPRHYLDFINHYANLFNEKRSELEEQQMHLNVGLRKIKETVDQVEELRRDLRIKSQELEVKNAAANDKLKKMVKDQQEAEKKKVMSQEIQEQLHKQQEGIADKQMSVKEDLDKVEPAV
;
A
#
# COMPACT_ATOMS: atom_id res chain seq x y z
N GLU A 1 5.00 -1.94 -73.63
CA GLU A 1 4.72 -0.80 -72.71
C GLU A 1 5.83 -0.54 -71.69
N GLY A 2 6.24 -1.51 -70.86
CA GLY A 2 7.32 -1.30 -69.87
C GLY A 2 8.68 -0.91 -70.48
N ALA A 3 9.17 -1.68 -71.47
CA ALA A 3 10.44 -1.39 -72.14
C ALA A 3 10.43 -0.06 -72.92
N GLN A 4 9.30 0.30 -73.54
CA GLN A 4 9.13 1.59 -74.24
C GLN A 4 9.19 2.79 -73.28
N LYS A 5 8.72 2.65 -72.04
CA LYS A 5 8.86 3.70 -71.00
C LYS A 5 10.32 3.90 -70.56
N GLU A 6 11.15 2.86 -70.64
CA GLU A 6 12.59 2.93 -70.39
C GLU A 6 13.40 3.31 -71.65
N GLY A 7 12.73 3.61 -72.77
CA GLY A 7 13.39 4.01 -74.03
C GLY A 7 14.10 2.86 -74.77
N LEU A 8 13.79 1.60 -74.43
CA LEU A 8 14.37 0.41 -75.07
C LEU A 8 13.46 -0.06 -76.21
N MET A 9 14.03 -0.14 -77.42
CA MET A 9 13.39 -0.73 -78.60
C MET A 9 13.69 -2.24 -78.61
N LEU A 10 12.69 -3.06 -78.32
CA LEU A 10 12.78 -4.52 -78.31
C LEU A 10 11.73 -5.04 -79.29
N ASP A 11 12.18 -5.62 -80.39
CA ASP A 11 11.33 -5.95 -81.55
C ASP A 11 10.97 -7.44 -81.61
N SER A 12 11.77 -8.29 -80.97
CA SER A 12 11.51 -9.73 -80.87
C SER A 12 10.83 -10.12 -79.55
N HIS A 13 9.93 -11.10 -79.62
CA HIS A 13 9.34 -11.73 -78.42
C HIS A 13 10.42 -12.30 -77.48
N GLU A 14 11.54 -12.77 -78.03
CA GLU A 14 12.66 -13.29 -77.24
C GLU A 14 13.38 -12.18 -76.47
N GLU A 15 13.52 -11.00 -77.06
CA GLU A 15 14.13 -9.82 -76.44
C GLU A 15 13.26 -9.27 -75.31
N LEU A 16 11.95 -9.22 -75.54
CA LEU A 16 10.96 -8.85 -74.51
C LEU A 16 10.98 -9.83 -73.33
N TYR A 17 11.08 -11.14 -73.58
CA TYR A 17 11.17 -12.14 -72.53
C TYR A 17 12.46 -11.98 -71.71
N LYS A 18 13.61 -11.82 -72.37
CA LYS A 18 14.91 -11.58 -71.69
C LYS A 18 14.87 -10.30 -70.85
N TRP A 19 14.32 -9.21 -71.37
CA TRP A 19 14.16 -7.96 -70.62
C TRP A 19 13.25 -8.17 -69.40
N PHE A 20 12.08 -8.79 -69.58
CA PHE A 20 11.17 -9.10 -68.49
C PHE A 20 11.83 -9.96 -67.41
N THR A 21 12.52 -11.04 -67.79
CA THR A 21 13.27 -11.88 -66.85
C THR A 21 14.34 -11.08 -66.10
N SER A 22 15.06 -10.17 -66.77
CA SER A 22 16.06 -9.32 -66.11
C SER A 22 15.44 -8.37 -65.07
N GLN A 23 14.25 -7.85 -65.35
CA GLN A 23 13.50 -7.00 -64.43
C GLN A 23 13.02 -7.80 -63.21
N VAL A 24 12.54 -9.03 -63.43
CA VAL A 24 12.15 -9.92 -62.33
C VAL A 24 13.36 -10.27 -61.45
N ILE A 25 14.51 -10.61 -62.05
CA ILE A 25 15.74 -10.94 -61.29
C ILE A 25 16.20 -9.77 -60.41
N ARG A 26 16.06 -8.53 -60.91
CA ARG A 26 16.48 -7.33 -60.17
C ARG A 26 15.51 -6.93 -59.06
N ASN A 27 14.21 -7.08 -59.29
CA ASN A 27 13.19 -6.51 -58.42
C ASN A 27 12.54 -7.54 -57.48
N LEU A 28 12.62 -8.84 -57.77
CA LEU A 28 12.05 -9.88 -56.92
C LEU A 28 13.09 -10.40 -55.91
N HIS A 29 12.97 -9.95 -54.67
CA HIS A 29 13.74 -10.48 -53.55
C HIS A 29 12.93 -11.52 -52.79
N VAL A 30 13.36 -12.77 -52.82
CA VAL A 30 12.72 -13.87 -52.09
C VAL A 30 13.53 -14.19 -50.85
N VAL A 31 12.85 -14.23 -49.69
CA VAL A 31 13.45 -14.61 -48.40
C VAL A 31 12.80 -15.90 -47.92
N PHE A 32 13.62 -16.92 -47.70
CA PHE A 32 13.19 -18.18 -47.12
C PHE A 32 13.58 -18.24 -45.64
N THR A 33 12.63 -18.62 -44.80
CA THR A 33 12.87 -18.89 -43.38
C THR A 33 12.65 -20.38 -43.12
N MET A 34 13.68 -21.06 -42.61
CA MET A 34 13.65 -22.49 -42.33
C MET A 34 14.25 -22.75 -40.94
N ASN A 35 13.70 -23.72 -40.21
CA ASN A 35 14.21 -24.11 -38.90
C ASN A 35 15.06 -25.38 -39.03
N PRO A 36 16.34 -25.39 -38.58
CA PRO A 36 17.19 -26.58 -38.62
C PRO A 36 16.69 -27.76 -37.77
N SER A 37 15.79 -27.50 -36.82
CA SER A 37 15.20 -28.52 -35.95
C SER A 37 14.02 -29.28 -36.59
N SER A 38 13.52 -28.84 -37.76
CA SER A 38 12.46 -29.58 -38.45
C SER A 38 13.04 -30.77 -39.21
N GLU A 39 12.48 -31.96 -38.99
CA GLU A 39 12.79 -33.13 -39.82
C GLU A 39 12.62 -32.80 -41.30
N GLY A 40 13.53 -33.31 -42.14
CA GLY A 40 13.49 -33.12 -43.59
C GLY A 40 14.13 -31.83 -44.11
N LEU A 41 14.83 -31.01 -43.30
CA LEU A 41 15.61 -29.89 -43.85
C LEU A 41 16.66 -30.37 -44.86
N LYS A 42 17.34 -31.49 -44.56
CA LYS A 42 18.30 -32.11 -45.48
C LYS A 42 17.65 -32.56 -46.79
N ASP A 43 16.45 -33.14 -46.72
CA ASP A 43 15.74 -33.65 -47.89
C ASP A 43 15.21 -32.51 -48.77
N ARG A 44 14.68 -31.45 -48.15
CA ARG A 44 14.26 -30.22 -48.86
C ARG A 44 15.45 -29.51 -49.49
N ALA A 45 16.58 -29.50 -48.80
CA ALA A 45 17.82 -28.93 -49.31
C ALA A 45 18.33 -29.69 -50.54
N ALA A 46 18.30 -31.02 -50.52
CA ALA A 46 18.68 -31.87 -51.65
C ALA A 46 17.74 -31.70 -52.85
N THR A 47 16.44 -31.53 -52.60
CA THR A 47 15.42 -31.39 -53.65
C THR A 47 15.47 -30.03 -54.37
N SER A 48 16.08 -29.00 -53.77
CA SER A 48 16.11 -27.64 -54.32
C SER A 48 17.51 -27.01 -54.28
N PRO A 49 18.40 -27.36 -55.23
CA PRO A 49 19.77 -26.84 -55.26
C PRO A 49 19.87 -25.31 -55.38
N ALA A 50 18.85 -24.68 -55.97
CA ALA A 50 18.79 -23.22 -56.10
C ALA A 50 18.78 -22.50 -54.73
N LEU A 51 18.25 -23.12 -53.67
CA LEU A 51 18.22 -22.51 -52.33
C LEU A 51 19.63 -22.26 -51.77
N PHE A 52 20.60 -23.11 -52.09
CA PHE A 52 21.98 -22.96 -51.59
C PHE A 52 22.88 -22.24 -52.59
N ASN A 53 22.62 -22.39 -53.90
CA ASN A 53 23.46 -21.81 -54.93
C ASN A 53 23.06 -20.38 -55.35
N ARG A 54 21.82 -19.96 -55.09
CA ARG A 54 21.29 -18.65 -55.54
C ARG A 54 20.84 -17.73 -54.41
N CYS A 55 20.71 -18.23 -53.19
CA CYS A 55 20.40 -17.41 -52.02
C CYS A 55 21.64 -17.22 -51.14
N VAL A 56 21.72 -16.09 -50.45
CA VAL A 56 22.70 -15.88 -49.38
C VAL A 56 22.18 -16.56 -48.12
N LEU A 57 22.92 -17.54 -47.60
CA LEU A 57 22.57 -18.21 -46.36
C LEU A 57 22.99 -17.34 -45.18
N ASN A 58 22.00 -16.82 -44.44
CA ASN A 58 22.23 -16.18 -43.15
C ASN A 58 21.80 -17.12 -42.01
N TRP A 59 22.76 -17.58 -41.21
CA TRP A 59 22.51 -18.48 -40.10
C TRP A 59 22.21 -17.69 -38.83
N PHE A 60 20.93 -17.64 -38.45
CA PHE A 60 20.49 -16.95 -37.23
C PHE A 60 20.85 -17.72 -35.95
N GLY A 61 20.85 -19.05 -36.01
CA GLY A 61 21.10 -19.91 -34.84
C GLY A 61 20.12 -19.70 -33.69
N ASP A 62 20.53 -20.16 -32.51
CA ASP A 62 19.83 -19.88 -31.25
C ASP A 62 20.27 -18.53 -30.68
N TRP A 63 19.45 -17.95 -29.81
CA TRP A 63 19.81 -16.71 -29.13
C TRP A 63 21.04 -16.92 -28.23
N SER A 64 22.03 -16.04 -28.39
CA SER A 64 23.19 -16.00 -27.50
C SER A 64 22.79 -15.58 -26.09
N THR A 65 23.66 -15.84 -25.11
CA THR A 65 23.51 -15.34 -23.74
C THR A 65 23.38 -13.83 -23.70
N GLU A 66 24.13 -13.12 -24.54
CA GLU A 66 24.05 -11.67 -24.69
C GLU A 66 22.67 -11.22 -25.21
N ALA A 67 22.14 -11.89 -26.23
CA ALA A 67 20.80 -11.58 -26.75
C ALA A 67 19.72 -11.83 -25.69
N LEU A 68 19.77 -12.98 -25.01
CA LEU A 68 18.85 -13.32 -23.91
C LEU A 68 18.93 -12.28 -22.78
N TYR A 69 20.13 -11.89 -22.37
CA TYR A 69 20.34 -10.90 -21.33
C TYR A 69 19.78 -9.53 -21.72
N GLN A 70 20.07 -9.04 -22.93
CA GLN A 70 19.56 -7.76 -23.42
C GLN A 70 18.03 -7.75 -23.52
N VAL A 71 17.44 -8.82 -24.05
CA VAL A 71 15.98 -8.95 -24.10
C VAL A 71 15.40 -8.99 -22.70
N GLY A 72 15.98 -9.76 -21.78
CA GLY A 72 15.54 -9.80 -20.39
C GLY A 72 15.64 -8.43 -19.70
N LYS A 73 16.71 -7.68 -19.95
CA LYS A 73 16.90 -6.32 -19.41
C LYS A 73 15.86 -5.34 -19.95
N GLU A 74 15.59 -5.38 -21.25
CA GLU A 74 14.63 -4.48 -21.88
C GLU A 74 13.19 -4.76 -21.44
N PHE A 75 12.79 -6.03 -21.40
CA PHE A 75 11.44 -6.42 -20.98
C PHE A 75 11.18 -6.17 -19.49
N THR A 76 12.23 -6.20 -18.66
CA THR A 76 12.13 -5.89 -17.23
C THR A 76 12.40 -4.42 -16.90
N SER A 77 12.71 -3.57 -17.87
CA SER A 77 13.08 -2.16 -17.66
C SER A 77 12.03 -1.36 -16.89
N LYS A 78 10.74 -1.58 -17.19
CA LYS A 78 9.60 -0.92 -16.54
C LYS A 78 9.30 -1.47 -15.14
N MET A 79 9.91 -2.58 -14.75
CA MET A 79 9.75 -3.16 -13.43
C MET A 79 10.69 -2.47 -12.45
N ASP A 80 10.19 -2.16 -11.26
CA ASP A 80 11.00 -1.68 -10.15
C ASP A 80 11.71 -2.85 -9.46
N LEU A 81 12.89 -3.14 -9.97
CA LEU A 81 13.80 -4.20 -9.51
C LEU A 81 15.03 -3.63 -8.81
N GLU A 82 15.09 -2.32 -8.55
CA GLU A 82 16.24 -1.73 -7.89
C GLU A 82 16.12 -1.92 -6.38
N LYS A 83 17.17 -2.45 -5.76
CA LYS A 83 17.28 -2.52 -4.30
C LYS A 83 18.61 -1.93 -3.86
N PRO A 84 18.61 -0.77 -3.18
CA PRO A 84 19.84 -0.09 -2.77
C PRO A 84 20.65 -0.90 -1.75
N ASN A 85 19.97 -1.71 -0.94
CA ASN A 85 20.62 -2.56 0.08
C ASN A 85 20.84 -3.99 -0.43
N TYR A 86 20.96 -4.19 -1.74
CA TYR A 86 21.23 -5.51 -2.30
C TYR A 86 22.68 -5.91 -2.03
N ILE A 87 22.85 -7.12 -1.48
CA ILE A 87 24.15 -7.74 -1.27
C ILE A 87 24.20 -8.97 -2.17
N VAL A 88 25.25 -9.07 -2.97
CA VAL A 88 25.49 -10.20 -3.87
C VAL A 88 25.78 -11.44 -3.01
N PRO A 89 25.08 -12.58 -3.23
CA PRO A 89 25.37 -13.82 -2.52
C PRO A 89 26.80 -14.32 -2.79
N ASP A 90 27.37 -15.08 -1.84
CA ASP A 90 28.72 -15.68 -1.95
C ASP A 90 28.91 -16.52 -3.22
N TYR A 91 27.83 -17.12 -3.71
CA TYR A 91 27.80 -17.85 -4.96
C TYR A 91 26.61 -17.42 -5.82
N MET A 92 26.90 -16.90 -7.01
CA MET A 92 25.92 -16.64 -8.05
C MET A 92 26.43 -17.18 -9.39
N PRO A 93 25.67 -18.06 -10.09
CA PRO A 93 26.07 -18.54 -11.40
C PRO A 93 26.01 -17.38 -12.41
N VAL A 94 27.17 -16.94 -12.89
CA VAL A 94 27.27 -15.91 -13.93
C VAL A 94 27.14 -16.60 -15.29
N VAL A 95 26.10 -16.23 -16.03
CA VAL A 95 25.81 -16.76 -17.37
C VAL A 95 26.17 -15.74 -18.45
N TYR A 96 26.08 -14.47 -18.11
CA TYR A 96 26.47 -13.38 -18.99
C TYR A 96 27.90 -12.94 -18.67
N ASP A 97 28.83 -13.18 -19.60
CA ASP A 97 30.26 -12.95 -19.39
C ASP A 97 30.62 -11.47 -19.13
N LYS A 98 29.79 -10.52 -19.61
CA LYS A 98 30.02 -9.08 -19.47
C LYS A 98 29.18 -8.46 -18.34
N LEU A 99 28.80 -9.25 -17.34
CA LEU A 99 28.04 -8.77 -16.18
C LEU A 99 28.91 -7.80 -15.35
N PRO A 100 28.41 -6.61 -14.98
CA PRO A 100 29.12 -5.71 -14.07
C PRO A 100 29.36 -6.34 -12.70
N GLN A 101 30.49 -5.99 -12.06
CA GLN A 101 30.86 -6.46 -10.73
C GLN A 101 31.14 -5.26 -9.80
N PRO A 102 30.39 -5.11 -8.68
CA PRO A 102 29.28 -5.94 -8.25
C PRO A 102 27.99 -5.71 -9.08
N PRO A 103 27.22 -6.77 -9.38
CA PRO A 103 25.96 -6.63 -10.11
C PRO A 103 24.89 -5.94 -9.26
N SER A 104 24.08 -5.11 -9.90
CA SER A 104 22.88 -4.57 -9.25
C SER A 104 21.83 -5.67 -9.02
N HIS A 105 20.82 -5.40 -8.17
CA HIS A 105 19.73 -6.36 -7.94
C HIS A 105 19.02 -6.74 -9.25
N ARG A 106 18.79 -5.75 -10.12
CA ARG A 106 18.21 -5.96 -11.45
C ARG A 106 19.09 -6.87 -12.30
N GLU A 107 20.38 -6.60 -12.36
CA GLU A 107 21.33 -7.38 -13.18
C GLU A 107 21.41 -8.83 -12.71
N ALA A 108 21.38 -9.06 -11.40
CA ALA A 108 21.32 -10.39 -10.81
C ALA A 108 20.03 -11.14 -11.20
N ILE A 109 18.87 -10.47 -11.18
CA ILE A 109 17.59 -11.05 -11.61
C ILE A 109 17.62 -11.39 -13.10
N VAL A 110 18.06 -10.46 -13.96
CA VAL A 110 18.12 -10.68 -15.41
C VAL A 110 19.08 -11.84 -15.73
N ASN A 111 20.27 -11.88 -15.11
CA ASN A 111 21.20 -13.00 -15.26
C ASN A 111 20.57 -14.34 -14.81
N SER A 112 19.80 -14.33 -13.72
CA SER A 112 19.07 -15.51 -13.24
C SER A 112 18.01 -15.99 -14.23
N CYS A 113 17.29 -15.07 -14.88
CA CYS A 113 16.33 -15.42 -15.93
C CYS A 113 16.99 -16.14 -17.11
N VAL A 114 18.16 -15.67 -17.54
CA VAL A 114 18.95 -16.33 -18.60
C VAL A 114 19.41 -17.71 -18.13
N PHE A 115 19.92 -17.82 -16.90
CA PHE A 115 20.33 -19.09 -16.31
C PHE A 115 19.20 -20.13 -16.31
N VAL A 116 18.02 -19.75 -15.82
CA VAL A 116 16.84 -20.65 -15.80
C VAL A 116 16.51 -21.14 -17.21
N HIS A 117 16.50 -20.26 -18.21
CA HIS A 117 16.22 -20.66 -19.60
C HIS A 117 17.27 -21.64 -20.16
N GLN A 118 18.55 -21.46 -19.82
CA GLN A 118 19.60 -22.39 -20.21
C GLN A 118 19.49 -23.75 -19.52
N THR A 119 19.12 -23.78 -18.24
CA THR A 119 18.95 -25.07 -17.53
C THR A 119 17.86 -25.93 -18.18
N LEU A 120 16.85 -25.31 -18.80
CA LEU A 120 15.84 -26.03 -19.58
C LEU A 120 16.45 -26.75 -20.77
N HIS A 121 17.40 -26.12 -21.49
CA HIS A 121 18.11 -26.75 -22.61
C HIS A 121 18.96 -27.93 -22.14
N GLN A 122 19.66 -27.77 -21.02
CA GLN A 122 20.45 -28.85 -20.41
C GLN A 122 19.56 -30.02 -19.95
N ALA A 123 18.42 -29.73 -19.33
CA ALA A 123 17.45 -30.74 -18.91
C ALA A 123 16.89 -31.52 -20.11
N ASN A 124 16.52 -30.81 -21.18
CA ASN A 124 15.99 -31.42 -22.40
C ASN A 124 17.05 -32.30 -23.10
N ALA A 125 18.31 -31.87 -23.14
CA ALA A 125 19.41 -32.69 -23.65
C ALA A 125 19.65 -33.95 -22.81
N ARG A 126 19.53 -33.86 -21.49
CA ARG A 126 19.60 -35.03 -20.59
C ARG A 126 18.43 -35.98 -20.81
N LEU A 127 17.23 -35.46 -21.03
CA LEU A 127 16.03 -36.25 -21.30
C LEU A 127 16.11 -36.97 -22.65
N ALA A 128 16.61 -36.28 -23.68
CA ALA A 128 16.88 -36.85 -25.00
C ALA A 128 17.80 -38.09 -24.91
N LYS A 129 18.90 -37.97 -24.16
CA LYS A 129 19.86 -39.06 -23.93
C LYS A 129 19.24 -40.27 -23.22
N ARG A 130 18.18 -40.07 -22.44
CA ARG A 130 17.47 -41.13 -21.72
C ARG A 130 16.35 -41.77 -22.56
N GLY A 131 16.16 -41.34 -23.81
CA GLY A 131 15.07 -41.81 -24.66
C GLY A 131 13.69 -41.26 -24.26
N GLY A 132 13.65 -40.21 -23.43
CA GLY A 132 12.41 -39.54 -23.06
C GLY A 132 11.91 -38.62 -24.18
N ARG A 133 10.63 -38.26 -24.11
CA ARG A 133 10.03 -37.28 -25.02
C ARG A 133 10.60 -35.89 -24.75
N THR A 134 11.25 -35.31 -25.76
CA THR A 134 11.81 -33.96 -25.70
C THR A 134 10.83 -32.91 -26.23
N MET A 135 10.96 -31.68 -25.77
CA MET A 135 10.24 -30.52 -26.30
C MET A 135 11.21 -29.58 -27.02
N ALA A 136 10.81 -28.97 -28.13
CA ALA A 136 11.61 -27.91 -28.74
C ALA A 136 11.55 -26.66 -27.86
N ILE A 137 12.70 -26.18 -27.36
CA ILE A 137 12.76 -24.93 -26.59
C ILE A 137 13.08 -23.82 -27.59
N THR A 138 12.30 -22.74 -27.56
CA THR A 138 12.44 -21.63 -28.50
C THR A 138 12.51 -20.32 -27.73
N PRO A 139 13.03 -19.23 -28.35
CA PRO A 139 13.00 -17.90 -27.75
C PRO A 139 11.60 -17.42 -27.34
N ARG A 140 10.54 -17.95 -27.97
CA ARG A 140 9.16 -17.67 -27.56
C ARG A 140 8.89 -18.07 -26.11
N HIS A 141 9.40 -19.24 -25.68
CA HIS A 141 9.27 -19.67 -24.29
C HIS A 141 10.01 -18.74 -23.32
N TYR A 142 11.12 -18.12 -23.75
CA TYR A 142 11.83 -17.14 -22.95
C TYR A 142 11.03 -15.84 -22.79
N LEU A 143 10.43 -15.36 -23.89
CA LEU A 143 9.56 -14.17 -23.86
C LEU A 143 8.32 -14.40 -22.99
N ASP A 144 7.67 -15.56 -23.14
CA ASP A 144 6.51 -15.95 -22.33
C ASP A 144 6.90 -16.03 -20.84
N PHE A 145 8.08 -16.59 -20.53
CA PHE A 145 8.61 -16.64 -19.18
C PHE A 145 8.83 -15.26 -18.56
N ILE A 146 9.49 -14.33 -19.28
CA ILE A 146 9.73 -12.97 -18.77
C ILE A 146 8.41 -12.22 -18.58
N ASN A 147 7.49 -12.32 -19.56
CA ASN A 147 6.18 -11.68 -19.47
C ASN A 147 5.39 -12.22 -18.28
N HIS A 148 5.41 -13.53 -18.07
CA HIS A 148 4.75 -14.15 -16.92
C HIS A 148 5.37 -13.67 -15.60
N TYR A 149 6.70 -13.62 -15.51
CA TYR A 149 7.41 -13.09 -14.35
C TYR A 149 7.02 -11.63 -14.06
N ALA A 150 6.98 -10.78 -15.09
CA ALA A 150 6.60 -9.38 -14.96
C ALA A 150 5.16 -9.20 -14.46
N ASN A 151 4.22 -9.96 -15.03
CA ASN A 151 2.82 -9.93 -14.61
C ASN A 151 2.66 -10.38 -13.16
N LEU A 152 3.28 -11.52 -12.80
CA LEU A 152 3.21 -12.07 -11.45
C LEU A 152 3.84 -11.13 -10.43
N PHE A 153 4.96 -10.50 -10.76
CA PHE A 153 5.62 -9.53 -9.90
C PHE A 153 4.70 -8.34 -9.61
N ASN A 154 4.07 -7.76 -10.64
CA ASN A 154 3.17 -6.62 -10.47
C ASN A 154 1.90 -6.98 -9.70
N GLU A 155 1.31 -8.15 -9.98
CA GLU A 155 0.16 -8.67 -9.24
C GLU A 155 0.49 -8.81 -7.75
N LYS A 156 1.56 -9.54 -7.41
CA LYS A 156 1.95 -9.79 -6.02
C LYS A 156 2.40 -8.53 -5.30
N ARG A 157 3.05 -7.61 -6.00
CA ARG A 157 3.41 -6.29 -5.45
C ARG A 157 2.16 -5.49 -5.10
N SER A 158 1.18 -5.40 -6.01
CA SER A 158 -0.07 -4.69 -5.76
C SER A 158 -0.84 -5.27 -4.57
N GLU A 159 -0.94 -6.61 -4.48
CA GLU A 159 -1.59 -7.29 -3.34
C GLU A 159 -0.89 -6.95 -2.00
N LEU A 160 0.45 -6.98 -1.98
CA LEU A 160 1.22 -6.68 -0.78
C LEU A 160 1.16 -5.20 -0.40
N GLU A 161 1.18 -4.29 -1.37
CA GLU A 161 1.05 -2.85 -1.14
C GLU A 161 -0.33 -2.49 -0.57
N GLU A 162 -1.40 -3.13 -1.04
CA GLU A 162 -2.75 -2.96 -0.48
C GLU A 162 -2.82 -3.44 0.96
N GLN A 163 -2.28 -4.63 1.26
CA GLN A 163 -2.21 -5.16 2.62
C GLN A 163 -1.37 -4.26 3.53
N GLN A 164 -0.24 -3.76 3.04
CA GLN A 164 0.62 -2.83 3.77
C GLN A 164 -0.10 -1.51 4.05
N MET A 165 -0.84 -0.98 3.08
CA MET A 165 -1.66 0.23 3.25
C MET A 165 -2.71 0.03 4.34
N HIS A 166 -3.47 -1.07 4.30
CA HIS A 166 -4.47 -1.39 5.31
C HIS A 166 -3.85 -1.47 6.71
N LEU A 167 -2.72 -2.17 6.86
CA LEU A 167 -1.98 -2.27 8.12
C LEU A 167 -1.48 -0.91 8.61
N ASN A 168 -0.89 -0.10 7.74
CA ASN A 168 -0.40 1.24 8.09
C ASN A 168 -1.53 2.17 8.54
N VAL A 169 -2.68 2.11 7.87
CA VAL A 169 -3.88 2.87 8.28
C VAL A 169 -4.36 2.40 9.65
N GLY A 170 -4.44 1.09 9.88
CA GLY A 170 -4.83 0.52 11.17
C GLY A 170 -3.88 0.93 12.30
N LEU A 171 -2.57 0.81 12.09
CA LEU A 171 -1.55 1.22 13.06
C LEU A 171 -1.62 2.71 13.37
N ARG A 172 -1.84 3.56 12.36
CA ARG A 172 -2.03 4.99 12.56
C ARG A 172 -3.27 5.26 13.41
N LYS A 173 -4.39 4.58 13.15
CA LYS A 173 -5.61 4.75 13.95
C LYS A 173 -5.44 4.29 15.40
N ILE A 174 -4.73 3.19 15.61
CA ILE A 174 -4.38 2.72 16.96
C ILE A 174 -3.53 3.76 17.67
N LYS A 175 -2.51 4.31 17.01
CA LYS A 175 -1.66 5.36 17.58
C LYS A 175 -2.46 6.63 17.94
N GLU A 176 -3.31 7.11 17.03
CA GLU A 176 -4.21 8.25 17.28
C GLU A 176 -5.12 7.98 18.49
N THR A 177 -5.64 6.76 18.65
CA THR A 177 -6.50 6.38 19.78
C THR A 177 -5.71 6.35 21.09
N VAL A 178 -4.47 5.86 21.07
CA VAL A 178 -3.58 5.87 22.25
C VAL A 178 -3.33 7.31 22.68
N ASP A 179 -2.97 8.19 21.75
CA ASP A 179 -2.71 9.60 22.03
C ASP A 179 -3.96 10.29 22.63
N GLN A 180 -5.15 10.05 22.08
CA GLN A 180 -6.42 10.57 22.61
C GLN A 180 -6.75 10.05 24.01
N VAL A 181 -6.49 8.76 24.29
CA VAL A 181 -6.74 8.18 25.62
C VAL A 181 -5.77 8.75 26.65
N GLU A 182 -4.52 9.00 26.27
CA GLU A 182 -3.55 9.67 27.15
C GLU A 182 -3.97 11.10 27.50
N GLU A 183 -4.46 11.86 26.51
CA GLU A 183 -5.00 13.21 26.72
C GLU A 183 -6.22 13.18 27.65
N LEU A 184 -7.20 12.30 27.39
CA LEU A 184 -8.40 12.18 28.23
C LEU A 184 -8.06 11.77 29.67
N ARG A 185 -7.10 10.87 29.86
CA ARG A 185 -6.61 10.48 31.19
C ARG A 185 -5.98 11.66 31.94
N ARG A 186 -5.25 12.51 31.23
CA ARG A 186 -4.67 13.73 31.81
C ARG A 186 -5.76 14.69 32.25
N ASP A 187 -6.77 14.92 31.41
CA ASP A 187 -7.89 15.81 31.71
C ASP A 187 -8.77 15.31 32.86
N LEU A 188 -9.07 14.01 32.89
CA LEU A 188 -9.81 13.38 33.99
C LEU A 188 -9.07 13.55 35.32
N ARG A 189 -7.74 13.41 35.33
CA ARG A 189 -6.95 13.60 36.54
C ARG A 189 -7.03 15.04 37.05
N ILE A 190 -6.95 16.03 36.16
CA ILE A 190 -7.07 17.45 36.53
C ILE A 190 -8.48 17.75 37.07
N LYS A 191 -9.53 17.35 36.36
CA LYS A 191 -10.92 17.56 36.80
C LYS A 191 -11.24 16.85 38.11
N SER A 192 -10.69 15.66 38.34
CA SER A 192 -10.87 14.93 39.60
C SER A 192 -10.31 15.71 40.79
N GLN A 193 -9.12 16.32 40.64
CA GLN A 193 -8.52 17.15 41.68
C GLN A 193 -9.35 18.41 41.94
N GLU A 194 -9.83 19.09 40.88
CA GLU A 194 -10.71 20.25 41.04
C GLU A 194 -12.04 19.91 41.73
N LEU A 195 -12.61 18.75 41.42
CA LEU A 195 -13.84 18.25 42.05
C LEU A 195 -13.64 18.00 43.53
N GLU A 196 -12.53 17.38 43.94
CA GLU A 196 -12.23 17.18 45.37
C GLU A 196 -12.14 18.51 46.12
N VAL A 197 -11.43 19.49 45.57
CA VAL A 197 -11.30 20.83 46.18
C VAL A 197 -12.66 21.51 46.31
N LYS A 198 -13.49 21.50 45.25
CA LYS A 198 -14.83 22.10 45.28
C LYS A 198 -15.77 21.35 46.22
N ASN A 199 -15.69 20.03 46.28
CA ASN A 199 -16.51 19.22 47.19
C ASN A 199 -16.12 19.45 48.65
N ALA A 200 -14.82 19.54 48.96
CA ALA A 200 -14.34 19.93 50.29
C ALA A 200 -14.86 21.33 50.67
N ALA A 201 -14.75 22.31 49.77
CA ALA A 201 -15.26 23.66 50.00
C ALA A 201 -16.79 23.70 50.19
N ALA A 202 -17.54 22.89 49.44
CA ALA A 202 -19.00 22.77 49.59
C ALA A 202 -19.39 22.12 50.93
N ASN A 203 -18.70 21.04 51.32
CA ASN A 203 -18.91 20.38 52.61
C ASN A 203 -18.59 21.32 53.79
N ASP A 204 -17.55 22.14 53.69
CA ASP A 204 -17.23 23.13 54.73
C ASP A 204 -18.30 24.22 54.83
N LYS A 205 -18.84 24.68 53.70
CA LYS A 205 -19.99 25.61 53.69
C LYS A 205 -21.24 24.98 54.29
N LEU A 206 -21.53 23.72 53.97
CA LEU A 206 -22.66 22.98 54.56
C LEU A 206 -22.51 22.86 56.09
N LYS A 207 -21.31 22.52 56.58
CA LYS A 207 -21.05 22.47 58.02
C LYS A 207 -21.28 23.82 58.71
N LYS A 208 -20.81 24.91 58.10
CA LYS A 208 -21.07 26.27 58.62
C LYS A 208 -22.56 26.59 58.62
N MET A 209 -23.27 26.33 57.53
CA MET A 209 -24.70 26.57 57.42
C MET A 209 -25.50 25.78 58.47
N VAL A 210 -25.17 24.50 58.71
CA VAL A 210 -25.82 23.69 59.76
C VAL A 210 -25.54 24.28 61.15
N LYS A 211 -24.31 24.72 61.41
CA LYS A 211 -23.96 25.39 62.68
C LYS A 211 -24.74 26.69 62.86
N ASP A 212 -24.78 27.54 61.84
CA ASP A 212 -25.49 28.81 61.85
C ASP A 212 -27.01 28.58 62.02
N GLN A 213 -27.57 27.55 61.38
CA GLN A 213 -28.97 27.16 61.55
C GLN A 213 -29.27 26.68 62.97
N GLN A 214 -28.38 25.87 63.58
CA GLN A 214 -28.53 25.44 64.97
C GLN A 214 -28.44 26.62 65.96
N GLU A 215 -27.54 27.56 65.72
CA GLU A 215 -27.44 28.78 66.54
C GLU A 215 -28.67 29.67 66.39
N ALA A 216 -29.17 29.83 65.16
CA ALA A 216 -30.39 30.58 64.89
C ALA A 216 -31.62 29.92 65.56
N GLU A 217 -31.76 28.59 65.50
CA GLU A 217 -32.88 27.90 66.14
C GLU A 217 -32.79 28.01 67.67
N LYS A 218 -31.60 27.90 68.26
CA LYS A 218 -31.42 28.16 69.71
C LYS A 218 -31.84 29.58 70.10
N LYS A 219 -31.43 30.59 69.33
CA LYS A 219 -31.83 31.99 69.57
C LYS A 219 -33.34 32.18 69.43
N LYS A 220 -33.96 31.51 68.46
CA LYS A 220 -35.42 31.54 68.25
C LYS A 220 -36.16 30.92 69.43
N VAL A 221 -35.74 29.75 69.92
CA VAL A 221 -36.31 29.11 71.12
C VAL A 221 -36.15 30.01 72.34
N MET A 222 -34.95 30.55 72.58
CA MET A 222 -34.71 31.50 73.68
C MET A 222 -35.59 32.75 73.56
N SER A 223 -35.79 33.28 72.35
CA SER A 223 -36.66 34.44 72.12
C SER A 223 -38.13 34.11 72.40
N GLN A 224 -38.58 32.90 72.07
CA GLN A 224 -39.93 32.42 72.38
C GLN A 224 -40.14 32.27 73.89
N GLU A 225 -39.17 31.69 74.60
CA GLU A 225 -39.20 31.59 76.07
C GLU A 225 -39.23 32.96 76.75
N ILE A 226 -38.42 33.91 76.29
CA ILE A 226 -38.43 35.29 76.81
C ILE A 226 -39.77 35.97 76.52
N GLN A 227 -40.36 35.74 75.33
CA GLN A 227 -41.70 36.26 75.01
C GLN A 227 -42.78 35.69 75.94
N GLU A 228 -42.76 34.38 76.23
CA GLU A 228 -43.69 33.78 77.21
C GLU A 228 -43.49 34.34 78.62
N GLN A 229 -42.24 34.55 79.05
CA GLN A 229 -41.95 35.17 80.34
C GLN A 229 -42.42 36.62 80.41
N LEU A 230 -42.20 37.40 79.35
CA LEU A 230 -42.70 38.77 79.22
C LEU A 230 -44.23 38.81 79.24
N HIS A 231 -44.91 37.87 78.59
CA HIS A 231 -46.37 37.77 78.60
C HIS A 231 -46.89 37.54 80.02
N LYS A 232 -46.30 36.58 80.77
CA LYS A 232 -46.65 36.34 82.18
C LYS A 232 -46.37 37.56 83.06
N GLN A 233 -45.27 38.27 82.83
CA GLN A 233 -44.97 39.50 83.56
C GLN A 233 -45.95 40.62 83.20
N GLN A 234 -46.37 40.75 81.94
CA GLN A 234 -47.38 41.71 81.51
C GLN A 234 -48.76 41.40 82.10
N GLU A 235 -49.17 40.12 82.16
CA GLU A 235 -50.39 39.71 82.86
C GLU A 235 -50.31 40.08 84.34
N GLY A 236 -49.21 39.77 85.02
CA GLY A 236 -49.02 40.15 86.43
C GLY A 236 -48.96 41.67 86.66
N ILE A 237 -48.45 42.45 85.71
CA ILE A 237 -48.48 43.92 85.76
C ILE A 237 -49.90 44.43 85.49
N ALA A 238 -50.64 43.82 84.57
CA ALA A 238 -52.03 44.17 84.28
C ALA A 238 -52.94 43.91 85.49
N ASP A 239 -52.78 42.77 86.18
CA ASP A 239 -53.50 42.47 87.41
C ASP A 239 -53.17 43.49 88.52
N LYS A 240 -51.89 43.85 88.68
CA LYS A 240 -51.48 44.91 89.63
C LYS A 240 -52.00 46.28 89.22
N GLN A 241 -52.04 46.61 87.93
CA GLN A 241 -52.64 47.86 87.46
C GLN A 241 -54.15 47.89 87.71
N MET A 242 -54.82 46.75 87.60
CA MET A 242 -56.24 46.61 87.91
C MET A 242 -56.49 46.81 89.41
N SER A 243 -55.69 46.18 90.27
CA SER A 243 -55.80 46.39 91.73
C SER A 243 -55.47 47.83 92.14
N VAL A 244 -54.47 48.45 91.52
CA VAL A 244 -54.12 49.86 91.77
C VAL A 244 -55.21 50.80 91.28
N LYS A 245 -55.88 50.51 90.15
CA LYS A 245 -57.06 51.25 89.69
C LYS A 245 -58.25 51.08 90.64
N GLU A 246 -58.54 49.88 91.10
CA GLU A 246 -59.59 49.63 92.10
C GLU A 246 -59.31 50.33 93.43
N ASP A 247 -58.04 50.44 93.84
CA ASP A 247 -57.64 51.21 95.02
C ASP A 247 -57.65 52.73 94.76
N LEU A 248 -57.44 53.18 93.52
CA LEU A 248 -57.60 54.60 93.14
C LEU A 248 -59.08 55.01 93.13
N ASP A 249 -59.98 54.16 92.62
CA ASP A 249 -61.43 54.39 92.57
C ASP A 249 -62.06 54.48 93.98
N LYS A 250 -61.43 53.88 95.00
CA LYS A 250 -61.83 54.04 96.41
C LYS A 250 -61.40 55.38 97.02
N VAL A 251 -60.50 56.10 96.39
CA VAL A 251 -59.86 57.32 96.92
C VAL A 251 -60.25 58.57 96.12
N GLU A 252 -60.96 58.45 94.99
CA GLU A 252 -61.52 59.62 94.29
C GLU A 252 -62.83 60.11 94.94
N PRO A 253 -62.88 61.37 95.42
CA PRO A 253 -64.11 61.98 95.91
C PRO A 253 -65.00 62.41 94.74
N ALA A 254 -66.30 62.12 94.84
CA ALA A 254 -67.31 62.61 93.93
C ALA A 254 -67.24 64.13 93.77
N VAL A 255 -66.97 64.58 92.55
CA VAL A 255 -67.18 65.95 92.05
C VAL A 255 -68.12 65.86 90.86
#